data_AF-A0A1M4VXN0-F1
#
_entry.id   AF-A0A1M4VXN0-F1
#
_cell.length_a   1.000
_cell.length_b   1.000
_cell.length_c   1.000
_cell.angle_alpha   90.00
_cell.angle_beta   90.00
_cell.angle_gamma   90.00
#
_symmetry.space_group_name_H-M   'P 1'
#
loop_
_entity.id
_entity.type
_entity.pdbx_description
1 polymer ?
#
loop_
_entity_poly.entity_id
_entity_poly.type
_entity_poly.pdbx_seq_one_letter_code
_entity_poly.pdbx_strand_id
1 'polypeptide(L)'
;MIEGSLKSDKVMRAYGKTVVSAVVIAFVLSVQFLAGIWMNLYDNIPKDHPGYNDNNYLGASYDIVKWGLSSGITALQLHIVLASILAVSVVYLQIVVGPTNSKVLIVSALVAISFFFLASLYGLTYLDNYQRSASLLMAVGFLGFTLTDVFVLAYALRLRGVPREAV
;
A
#
# COMPACT_ATOMS: atom_id res chain seq x y z
N MET A 1 -10.27 25.07 -35.13
CA MET A 1 -9.41 23.87 -35.33
C MET A 1 -8.33 23.70 -34.25
N ILE A 2 -7.75 24.77 -33.70
CA ILE A 2 -6.63 24.73 -32.72
C ILE A 2 -7.07 24.26 -31.32
N GLU A 3 -8.31 24.57 -30.92
CA GLU A 3 -8.83 24.26 -29.58
C GLU A 3 -9.05 22.75 -29.34
N GLY A 4 -9.40 21.99 -30.40
CA GLY A 4 -9.56 20.53 -30.33
C GLY A 4 -8.22 19.78 -30.17
N SER A 5 -7.15 20.27 -30.79
CA SER A 5 -5.80 19.70 -30.65
C SER A 5 -5.23 19.93 -29.26
N LEU A 6 -5.37 21.14 -28.70
CA LEU A 6 -4.91 21.46 -27.34
C LEU A 6 -5.65 20.68 -26.24
N LYS A 7 -6.93 20.37 -26.44
CA LYS A 7 -7.72 19.54 -25.51
C LYS A 7 -7.26 18.08 -25.56
N SER A 8 -6.96 17.55 -26.75
CA SER A 8 -6.39 16.22 -26.95
C SER A 8 -5.03 16.04 -26.26
N ASP A 9 -4.11 17.00 -26.43
CA ASP A 9 -2.77 16.91 -25.86
C ASP A 9 -2.77 16.92 -24.32
N LYS A 10 -3.66 17.71 -23.70
CA LYS A 10 -3.82 17.75 -22.24
C LYS A 10 -4.35 16.42 -21.70
N VAL A 11 -5.32 15.82 -22.39
CA VAL A 11 -5.88 14.51 -22.03
C VAL A 11 -4.82 13.42 -22.16
N MET A 12 -4.06 13.40 -23.27
CA MET A 12 -3.00 12.42 -23.49
C MET A 12 -1.85 12.54 -22.47
N ARG A 13 -1.46 13.77 -22.10
CA ARG A 13 -0.47 14.00 -21.03
C ARG A 13 -0.99 13.58 -19.65
N ALA A 14 -2.26 13.83 -19.35
CA ALA A 14 -2.87 13.39 -18.09
C ALA A 14 -2.95 11.86 -18.01
N TYR A 15 -3.32 11.20 -19.11
CA TYR A 15 -3.35 9.75 -19.23
C TYR A 15 -1.96 9.14 -19.06
N GLY A 16 -0.95 9.67 -19.77
CA GLY A 16 0.43 9.21 -19.65
C GLY A 16 0.99 9.31 -18.23
N LYS A 17 0.71 10.43 -17.53
CA LYS A 17 1.10 10.58 -16.12
C LYS A 17 0.49 9.51 -15.23
N THR A 18 -0.79 9.20 -15.42
CA THR A 18 -1.46 8.21 -14.56
C THR A 18 -1.06 6.77 -14.87
N VAL A 19 -0.79 6.43 -16.15
CA VAL A 19 -0.23 5.12 -16.49
C VAL A 19 1.14 4.94 -15.84
N VAL A 20 2.01 5.95 -15.91
CA VAL A 20 3.32 5.91 -15.23
C VAL A 20 3.13 5.74 -13.73
N SER A 21 2.21 6.48 -13.08
CA SER A 21 1.92 6.30 -11.65
C SER A 21 1.42 4.89 -11.32
N ALA A 22 0.54 4.32 -12.14
CA ALA A 22 0.02 2.97 -11.93
C ALA A 22 1.11 1.91 -12.06
N VAL A 23 2.01 2.05 -13.05
CA VAL A 23 3.16 1.15 -13.23
C VAL A 23 4.12 1.25 -12.06
N VAL A 24 4.42 2.48 -11.60
CA VAL A 24 5.29 2.71 -10.43
C VAL A 24 4.67 2.08 -9.17
N ILE A 25 3.38 2.29 -8.92
CA ILE A 25 2.68 1.69 -7.78
C ILE A 25 2.68 0.17 -7.87
N ALA A 26 2.36 -0.41 -9.04
CA ALA A 26 2.39 -1.85 -9.24
C ALA A 26 3.79 -2.45 -9.00
N PHE A 27 4.84 -1.75 -9.44
CA PHE A 27 6.22 -2.13 -9.16
C PHE A 27 6.54 -2.10 -7.66
N VAL A 28 6.20 -1.01 -6.96
CA VAL A 28 6.41 -0.88 -5.51
C VAL A 28 5.66 -1.96 -4.73
N LEU A 29 4.39 -2.23 -5.08
CA LEU A 29 3.60 -3.30 -4.48
C LEU A 29 4.23 -4.68 -4.72
N SER A 30 4.76 -4.92 -5.92
CA SER A 30 5.42 -6.19 -6.25
C SER A 30 6.70 -6.38 -5.43
N VAL A 31 7.54 -5.36 -5.32
CA VAL A 31 8.77 -5.42 -4.50
C VAL A 31 8.40 -5.61 -3.02
N GLN A 32 7.37 -4.93 -2.52
CA GLN A 32 6.91 -5.08 -1.13
C GLN A 32 6.45 -6.51 -0.83
N PHE A 33 5.67 -7.09 -1.74
CA PHE A 33 5.18 -8.46 -1.62
C PHE A 33 6.33 -9.48 -1.64
N LEU A 34 7.26 -9.33 -2.59
CA LEU A 34 8.42 -10.21 -2.71
C LEU A 34 9.33 -10.12 -1.48
N ALA A 35 9.58 -8.91 -0.95
CA ALA A 35 10.33 -8.73 0.29
C ALA A 35 9.63 -9.42 1.48
N GLY A 36 8.30 -9.28 1.59
CA GLY A 36 7.53 -9.94 2.66
C GLY A 36 7.53 -11.47 2.55
N ILE A 37 7.37 -12.01 1.34
CA ILE A 37 7.49 -13.46 1.10
C ILE A 37 8.90 -13.94 1.41
N TRP A 38 9.92 -13.21 0.95
CA TRP A 38 11.32 -13.59 1.18
C TRP A 38 11.60 -13.73 2.67
N MET A 39 11.21 -12.72 3.45
CA MET A 39 11.32 -12.76 4.91
C MET A 39 10.58 -13.95 5.52
N ASN A 40 9.35 -14.20 5.09
CA ASN A 40 8.52 -15.28 5.64
C ASN A 40 9.07 -16.69 5.36
N LEU A 41 9.82 -16.86 4.26
CA LEU A 41 10.30 -18.16 3.78
C LEU A 41 11.78 -18.43 4.08
N TYR A 42 12.62 -17.40 4.03
CA TYR A 42 14.07 -17.58 3.96
C TYR A 42 14.85 -16.91 5.09
N ASP A 43 14.31 -15.85 5.69
CA ASP A 43 15.05 -15.13 6.72
C ASP A 43 14.79 -15.69 8.11
N ASN A 44 15.87 -15.99 8.82
CA ASN A 44 15.83 -16.30 10.25
C ASN A 44 15.90 -14.99 11.03
N ILE A 45 14.74 -14.37 11.24
CA ILE A 45 14.64 -13.21 12.11
C ILE A 45 15.00 -13.68 13.56
N PRO A 46 15.90 -13.00 14.30
CA PRO A 46 16.31 -13.41 15.65
C PRO A 46 15.18 -13.26 16.69
N LYS A 47 14.93 -14.27 17.54
CA LYS A 47 13.84 -14.24 18.54
C LYS A 47 14.18 -13.46 19.83
N ASP A 48 15.31 -12.80 19.87
CA ASP A 48 15.77 -11.95 20.95
C ASP A 48 15.72 -10.46 20.58
N HIS A 49 15.06 -10.12 19.47
CA HIS A 49 14.90 -8.72 19.08
C HIS A 49 13.97 -7.96 20.04
N PRO A 50 14.16 -6.64 20.18
CA PRO A 50 13.24 -5.78 20.93
C PRO A 50 11.79 -5.95 20.46
N GLY A 51 10.86 -6.04 21.41
CA GLY A 51 9.43 -6.22 21.16
C GLY A 51 8.98 -7.65 20.80
N TYR A 52 9.86 -8.64 20.83
CA TYR A 52 9.46 -10.06 20.72
C TYR A 52 8.79 -10.55 22.01
N ASN A 53 7.57 -11.09 21.91
CA ASN A 53 6.81 -11.68 23.00
C ASN A 53 6.61 -10.71 24.19
N ASP A 54 6.36 -9.43 23.89
CA ASP A 54 6.03 -8.42 24.89
C ASP A 54 4.53 -8.42 25.19
N ASN A 55 4.15 -8.19 26.45
CA ASN A 55 2.75 -8.06 26.85
C ASN A 55 2.12 -6.72 26.41
N ASN A 56 2.93 -5.72 26.03
CA ASN A 56 2.47 -4.44 25.53
C ASN A 56 2.61 -4.34 24.00
N TYR A 57 1.53 -4.65 23.27
CA TYR A 57 1.53 -4.66 21.80
C TYR A 57 2.00 -3.34 21.16
N LEU A 58 1.59 -2.18 21.69
CA LEU A 58 1.96 -0.88 21.12
C LEU A 58 3.44 -0.56 21.36
N GLY A 59 3.95 -0.87 22.55
CA GLY A 59 5.37 -0.75 22.89
C GLY A 59 6.22 -1.67 22.02
N ALA A 60 5.85 -2.96 21.96
CA ALA A 60 6.49 -3.94 21.10
C ALA A 60 6.50 -3.52 19.64
N SER A 61 5.37 -3.04 19.10
CA SER A 61 5.28 -2.60 17.71
C SER A 61 6.27 -1.47 17.41
N TYR A 62 6.40 -0.50 18.31
CA TYR A 62 7.37 0.58 18.17
C TYR A 62 8.81 0.06 18.19
N ASP A 63 9.14 -0.81 19.14
CA ASP A 63 10.49 -1.37 19.30
C ASP A 63 10.87 -2.30 18.13
N ILE A 64 9.93 -3.10 17.62
CA ILE A 64 10.08 -3.95 16.43
C ILE A 64 10.40 -3.09 15.21
N VAL A 65 9.63 -2.02 14.96
CA VAL A 65 9.85 -1.14 13.80
C VAL A 65 11.18 -0.41 13.92
N LYS A 66 11.49 0.11 15.12
CA LYS A 66 12.75 0.81 15.39
C LYS A 66 13.96 -0.11 15.17
N TRP A 67 13.94 -1.30 15.76
CA TRP A 67 14.97 -2.32 15.57
C TRP A 67 15.08 -2.74 14.12
N GLY A 68 13.94 -3.03 13.48
CA GLY A 68 13.86 -3.47 12.09
C GLY A 68 14.48 -2.47 11.13
N LEU A 69 14.39 -1.16 11.42
CA LEU A 69 15.02 -0.09 10.65
C LEU A 69 16.51 0.09 10.94
N SER A 70 16.97 -0.08 12.20
CA SER A 70 18.36 0.21 12.57
C SER A 70 19.31 -0.98 12.41
N SER A 71 18.89 -2.13 12.94
CA SER A 71 19.77 -3.30 13.15
C SER A 71 19.14 -4.60 12.63
N GLY A 72 17.94 -4.52 12.06
CA GLY A 72 17.28 -5.63 11.40
C GLY A 72 18.01 -6.10 10.14
N ILE A 73 17.61 -7.27 9.66
CA ILE A 73 18.08 -7.81 8.38
C ILE A 73 17.66 -6.90 7.21
N THR A 74 18.46 -6.87 6.14
CA THR A 74 18.26 -5.97 5.00
C THR A 74 16.87 -6.10 4.36
N ALA A 75 16.34 -7.32 4.25
CA ALA A 75 15.01 -7.54 3.69
C ALA A 75 13.91 -6.91 4.56
N LEU A 76 14.03 -6.98 5.89
CA LEU A 76 13.12 -6.36 6.85
C LEU A 76 13.18 -4.84 6.78
N GLN A 77 14.39 -4.27 6.71
CA GLN A 77 14.56 -2.83 6.52
C GLN A 77 13.84 -2.35 5.25
N LEU A 78 14.08 -3.03 4.12
CA LEU A 78 13.45 -2.70 2.85
C LEU A 78 11.92 -2.82 2.95
N HIS A 79 11.42 -3.88 3.58
CA HIS A 79 9.99 -4.12 3.76
C HIS A 79 9.30 -3.04 4.61
N ILE A 80 9.94 -2.58 5.69
CA ILE A 80 9.40 -1.50 6.54
C ILE A 80 9.42 -0.15 5.82
N VAL A 81 10.51 0.15 5.09
CA VAL A 81 10.62 1.42 4.34
C VAL A 81 9.57 1.48 3.24
N LEU A 82 9.41 0.40 2.46
CA LEU A 82 8.41 0.31 1.40
C LEU A 82 6.98 0.34 1.98
N ALA A 83 6.72 -0.35 3.09
CA ALA A 83 5.44 -0.24 3.80
C ALA A 83 5.14 1.20 4.22
N SER A 84 6.14 1.95 4.69
CA SER A 84 5.99 3.35 5.09
C SER A 84 5.66 4.26 3.91
N ILE A 85 6.32 4.04 2.76
CA ILE A 85 6.01 4.75 1.50
C ILE A 85 4.56 4.46 1.07
N LEU A 86 4.14 3.19 1.13
CA LEU A 86 2.77 2.79 0.82
C LEU A 86 1.76 3.39 1.80
N ALA A 87 2.09 3.49 3.10
CA ALA A 87 1.23 4.16 4.08
C ALA A 87 0.94 5.62 3.66
N VAL A 88 1.98 6.35 3.25
CA VAL A 88 1.85 7.72 2.76
C VAL A 88 1.00 7.76 1.48
N SER A 89 1.17 6.82 0.55
CA SER A 89 0.36 6.78 -0.68
C SER A 89 -1.12 6.51 -0.40
N VAL A 90 -1.43 5.64 0.57
CA VAL A 90 -2.82 5.38 0.99
C VAL A 90 -3.47 6.65 1.53
N VAL A 91 -2.77 7.39 2.41
CA VAL A 91 -3.27 8.66 2.96
C VAL A 91 -3.48 9.69 1.85
N TYR A 92 -2.51 9.80 0.94
CA TYR A 92 -2.62 10.71 -0.20
C TYR A 92 -3.83 10.38 -1.08
N LEU A 93 -4.11 9.11 -1.34
CA LEU A 93 -5.28 8.69 -2.11
C LEU A 93 -6.60 9.12 -1.45
N GLN A 94 -6.71 9.08 -0.12
CA GLN A 94 -7.89 9.58 0.58
C GLN A 94 -8.12 11.07 0.33
N ILE A 95 -7.05 11.86 0.39
CA ILE A 95 -7.08 13.31 0.16
C ILE A 95 -7.54 13.61 -1.27
N VAL A 96 -7.05 12.85 -2.25
CA VAL A 96 -7.39 13.05 -3.67
C VAL A 96 -8.80 12.57 -4.01
N VAL A 97 -9.27 11.50 -3.37
CA VAL A 97 -10.59 10.91 -3.64
C VAL A 97 -11.72 11.68 -2.97
N GLY A 98 -11.50 12.25 -1.78
CA GLY A 98 -12.53 12.97 -1.01
C GLY A 98 -13.35 13.98 -1.83
N PRO A 99 -12.73 14.83 -2.67
CA PRO A 99 -13.44 15.81 -3.49
C PRO A 99 -14.24 15.24 -4.69
N THR A 100 -14.16 13.95 -5.00
CA THR A 100 -14.69 13.38 -6.26
C THR A 100 -16.22 13.17 -6.28
N ASN A 101 -16.93 13.40 -5.15
CA ASN A 101 -18.36 13.07 -4.93
C ASN A 101 -18.76 11.63 -5.26
N SER A 102 -17.82 10.77 -5.67
CA SER A 102 -18.05 9.39 -6.04
C SER A 102 -18.05 8.52 -4.79
N LYS A 103 -19.26 8.08 -4.39
CA LYS A 103 -19.43 7.13 -3.28
C LYS A 103 -18.60 5.85 -3.49
N VAL A 104 -18.49 5.40 -4.75
CA VAL A 104 -17.69 4.22 -5.12
C VAL A 104 -16.22 4.46 -4.78
N LEU A 105 -15.63 5.57 -5.24
CA LEU A 105 -14.22 5.86 -4.95
C LEU A 105 -13.97 6.03 -3.46
N ILE A 106 -14.84 6.75 -2.75
CA ILE A 106 -14.71 6.98 -1.30
C ILE A 106 -14.74 5.66 -0.54
N VAL A 107 -15.73 4.80 -0.82
CA VAL A 107 -15.83 3.48 -0.16
C VAL A 107 -14.64 2.60 -0.52
N SER A 108 -14.23 2.53 -1.79
CA SER A 108 -13.06 1.74 -2.19
C SER A 108 -11.77 2.22 -1.52
N ALA A 109 -11.59 3.53 -1.34
CA ALA A 109 -10.46 4.09 -0.64
C ALA A 109 -10.48 3.72 0.87
N LEU A 110 -11.66 3.70 1.50
CA LEU A 110 -11.83 3.23 2.89
C LEU A 110 -11.58 1.72 3.05
N VAL A 111 -11.95 0.91 2.05
CA VAL A 111 -11.65 -0.52 2.05
C VAL A 111 -10.15 -0.75 1.88
N ALA A 112 -9.48 0.01 1.00
CA ALA A 112 -8.03 -0.08 0.79
C ALA A 112 -7.24 0.19 2.07
N ILE A 113 -7.59 1.26 2.81
CA ILE A 113 -6.92 1.56 4.09
C ILE A 113 -7.19 0.47 5.14
N SER A 114 -8.39 -0.11 5.17
CA SER A 114 -8.72 -1.21 6.09
C SER A 114 -7.84 -2.45 5.83
N PHE A 115 -7.64 -2.81 4.56
CA PHE A 115 -6.76 -3.90 4.17
C PHE A 115 -5.28 -3.60 4.42
N PHE A 116 -4.85 -2.34 4.24
CA PHE A 116 -3.50 -1.90 4.58
C PHE A 116 -3.23 -2.04 6.08
N PHE A 117 -4.17 -1.63 6.93
CA PHE A 117 -4.09 -1.82 8.38
C PHE A 117 -4.06 -3.30 8.75
N LEU A 118 -4.92 -4.12 8.14
CA LEU A 118 -4.93 -5.57 8.33
C LEU A 118 -3.54 -6.16 8.05
N ALA A 119 -2.96 -5.84 6.90
CA ALA A 119 -1.63 -6.30 6.52
C ALA A 119 -0.56 -5.87 7.54
N SER A 120 -0.60 -4.60 7.96
CA SER A 120 0.38 -4.02 8.88
C SER A 120 0.31 -4.64 10.27
N LEU A 121 -0.89 -4.79 10.83
CA LEU A 121 -1.11 -5.38 12.16
C LEU A 121 -0.63 -6.83 12.19
N TYR A 122 -0.98 -7.62 11.18
CA TYR A 122 -0.55 -9.02 11.13
C TYR A 122 0.93 -9.19 10.77
N GLY A 123 1.54 -8.24 10.06
CA GLY A 123 2.99 -8.20 9.89
C GLY A 123 3.72 -7.97 11.21
N LEU A 124 3.25 -7.04 12.04
CA LEU A 124 3.78 -6.81 13.39
C LEU A 124 3.57 -8.04 14.29
N THR A 125 2.38 -8.66 14.24
CA THR A 125 2.10 -9.89 14.99
C THR A 125 2.98 -11.06 14.54
N TYR A 126 3.34 -11.13 13.25
CA TYR A 126 4.31 -12.12 12.75
C TYR A 126 5.70 -11.89 13.35
N LEU A 127 6.16 -10.65 13.45
CA LEU A 127 7.45 -10.32 14.07
C LEU A 127 7.42 -10.56 15.59
N ASP A 128 6.31 -10.26 16.26
CA ASP A 128 6.15 -10.47 17.69
C ASP A 128 6.16 -11.95 18.09
N ASN A 129 5.45 -12.82 17.33
CA ASN A 129 5.17 -14.20 17.76
C ASN A 129 5.47 -15.31 16.74
N TYR A 130 5.94 -14.97 15.53
CA TYR A 130 6.25 -15.91 14.43
C TYR A 130 5.10 -16.85 14.07
N GLN A 131 3.86 -16.36 14.22
CA GLN A 131 2.68 -17.15 13.93
C GLN A 131 2.45 -17.25 12.42
N ARG A 132 2.42 -18.48 11.87
CA ARG A 132 2.16 -18.73 10.45
C ARG A 132 0.79 -18.21 10.00
N SER A 133 -0.20 -18.22 10.89
CA SER A 133 -1.53 -17.63 10.66
C SER A 133 -1.46 -16.12 10.44
N ALA A 134 -0.58 -15.41 11.16
CA ALA A 134 -0.37 -13.97 10.98
C ALA A 134 0.24 -13.67 9.61
N SER A 135 1.20 -14.48 9.13
CA SER A 135 1.74 -14.34 7.77
C SER A 135 0.67 -14.52 6.68
N LEU A 136 -0.24 -15.50 6.83
CA LEU A 136 -1.36 -15.67 5.91
C LEU A 136 -2.31 -14.45 5.92
N LEU A 137 -2.69 -13.96 7.10
CA LEU A 137 -3.58 -12.81 7.23
C LEU A 137 -2.92 -11.52 6.73
N MET A 138 -1.61 -11.37 6.92
CA MET A 138 -0.82 -10.29 6.31
C MET A 138 -0.89 -10.35 4.78
N ALA A 139 -0.71 -11.53 4.18
CA ALA A 139 -0.77 -11.72 2.74
C ALA A 139 -2.19 -11.44 2.18
N VAL A 140 -3.23 -11.89 2.87
CA VAL A 140 -4.63 -11.61 2.51
C VAL A 140 -4.92 -10.11 2.59
N GLY A 141 -4.47 -9.43 3.65
CA GLY A 141 -4.57 -7.99 3.78
C GLY A 141 -3.87 -7.27 2.64
N PHE A 142 -2.64 -7.68 2.32
CA PHE A 142 -1.86 -7.08 1.25
C PHE A 142 -2.50 -7.27 -0.13
N LEU A 143 -3.07 -8.44 -0.40
CA LEU A 143 -3.82 -8.69 -1.63
C LEU A 143 -5.07 -7.81 -1.73
N GLY A 144 -5.86 -7.73 -0.66
CA GLY A 144 -7.04 -6.88 -0.61
C GLY A 144 -6.69 -5.41 -0.83
N PHE A 145 -5.60 -4.94 -0.23
CA PHE A 145 -5.08 -3.59 -0.43
C PHE A 145 -4.68 -3.37 -1.90
N THR A 146 -3.88 -4.27 -2.47
CA THR A 146 -3.43 -4.19 -3.87
C THR A 146 -4.60 -4.11 -4.85
N LEU A 147 -5.60 -4.98 -4.71
CA LEU A 147 -6.76 -5.01 -5.61
C LEU A 147 -7.60 -3.74 -5.52
N THR A 148 -7.81 -3.24 -4.31
CA THR A 148 -8.63 -2.04 -4.09
C THR A 148 -7.91 -0.77 -4.50
N ASP A 149 -6.60 -0.67 -4.27
CA ASP A 149 -5.75 0.44 -4.71
C ASP A 149 -5.72 0.55 -6.25
N VAL A 150 -5.48 -0.56 -6.94
CA VAL A 150 -5.53 -0.63 -8.40
C VAL A 150 -6.93 -0.27 -8.93
N PHE A 151 -8.00 -0.73 -8.27
CA PHE A 151 -9.36 -0.37 -8.64
C PHE A 151 -9.61 1.15 -8.51
N VAL A 152 -9.19 1.77 -7.41
CA VAL A 152 -9.34 3.23 -7.20
C VAL A 152 -8.61 4.01 -8.29
N LEU A 153 -7.38 3.62 -8.62
CA LEU A 153 -6.59 4.24 -9.68
C LEU A 153 -7.25 4.09 -11.06
N ALA A 154 -7.70 2.89 -11.40
CA ALA A 154 -8.37 2.60 -12.67
C ALA A 154 -9.72 3.32 -12.80
N TYR A 155 -10.49 3.41 -11.72
CA TYR A 155 -11.78 4.08 -11.73
C TYR A 155 -11.61 5.61 -11.78
N ALA A 156 -10.64 6.17 -11.05
CA ALA A 156 -10.30 7.58 -11.13
C ALA A 156 -9.88 8.00 -12.55
N LEU A 157 -9.16 7.13 -13.28
CA LEU A 157 -8.83 7.30 -14.69
C LEU A 157 -10.07 7.40 -15.57
N ARG A 158 -11.03 6.47 -15.38
CA ARG A 158 -12.29 6.47 -16.13
C ARG A 158 -13.04 7.79 -15.95
N LEU A 159 -13.15 8.29 -14.73
CA LEU A 159 -13.84 9.56 -14.46
C LEU A 159 -13.16 10.78 -15.09
N ARG A 160 -11.83 10.76 -15.25
CA ARG A 160 -11.10 11.85 -15.95
C ARG A 160 -11.29 11.83 -17.47
N GLY A 161 -11.65 10.68 -18.04
CA GLY A 161 -11.93 10.51 -19.47
C GLY A 161 -13.38 10.75 -19.88
N VAL A 162 -14.32 10.79 -18.93
CA VAL A 162 -15.74 11.07 -19.21
C VAL A 162 -15.96 12.59 -19.23
N PRO A 163 -16.50 13.18 -20.31
CA PRO A 163 -16.88 14.59 -20.32
C PRO A 163 -17.83 14.87 -19.15
N ARG A 164 -17.57 15.94 -18.38
CA ARG A 164 -18.41 16.35 -17.22
C ARG A 164 -19.89 16.60 -17.58
N GLU A 165 -20.18 16.71 -18.86
CA GLU A 165 -21.51 16.94 -19.42
C GLU A 165 -22.35 15.65 -19.51
N ALA A 166 -21.74 14.49 -19.23
CA ALA A 166 -22.35 13.17 -19.27
C ALA A 166 -22.54 12.52 -17.88
N VAL A 167 -22.29 13.27 -16.79
CA VAL A 167 -22.40 12.85 -15.38
C VAL A 167 -23.31 13.82 -14.64
#